data_AF-A0AAD0ND09-F1
#
_entry.id   AF-A0AAD0ND09-F1
#
_cell.length_a   1.000
_cell.length_b   1.000
_cell.length_c   1.000
_cell.angle_alpha   90.00
_cell.angle_beta   90.00
_cell.angle_gamma   90.00
#
_symmetry.space_group_name_H-M   'P 1'
#
loop_
_entity.id
_entity.type
_entity.pdbx_description
1 polymer ?
#
loop_
_entity_poly.entity_id
_entity_poly.type
_entity_poly.pdbx_seq_one_letter_code
_entity_poly.pdbx_strand_id
1 'polypeptide(L)'
;MTSSPASSLQSSTDPALAARIDTVLSRQLDTQRLVGAVVLVARDGELVYRRAAGFADRESRTPMREDTLFRLASVTKPIVSAAAMALVAQRKLSLDEDIARWLPEFRPALPDGRVPTITVRQLLVHTAGLDYRFNETDANGPYARAGVSDGLDGASITLAENLRRIASVPLLFAPGTSWNYSLSIDVIGALIEAVCGVPLADAIDALVLRPLGARDTGFVARDPARLATPYVNDTPQPHRLAENETVPIDEGFVGVTYSPSRALNAHAFPSGGAGMVGTAGDVLTVLDTLRAGGGTILPAELVDEMGRVQTGDRELPDLPGAGFGIGFSVLRDPRAAASPESVGTWRWGGVYGHSWFVDRARGLTVVSLTNTLYEGMNGQYTLDLRDAVYDAR
;
A
#
# COMPACT_ATOMS: atom_id res chain seq x y z
N MET A 1 5.82 -17.54 -31.06
CA MET A 1 6.27 -17.44 -29.66
C MET A 1 7.45 -16.50 -29.63
N THR A 2 7.22 -15.23 -29.33
CA THR A 2 8.27 -14.23 -29.14
C THR A 2 8.25 -13.88 -27.66
N SER A 3 9.20 -14.44 -26.92
CA SER A 3 9.46 -14.08 -25.53
C SER A 3 9.95 -12.62 -25.50
N SER A 4 9.11 -11.69 -25.05
CA SER A 4 9.59 -10.38 -24.63
C SER A 4 10.55 -10.60 -23.45
N PRO A 5 11.75 -9.99 -23.44
CA PRO A 5 12.60 -10.04 -22.26
C PRO A 5 11.87 -9.30 -21.14
N ALA A 6 11.80 -9.91 -19.95
CA ALA A 6 11.48 -9.18 -18.74
C ALA A 6 12.52 -8.04 -18.65
N SER A 7 12.05 -6.79 -18.68
CA SER A 7 12.91 -5.62 -18.68
C SER A 7 13.57 -5.49 -17.31
N SER A 8 14.74 -6.08 -17.13
CA SER A 8 15.62 -5.75 -16.02
C SER A 8 16.00 -4.28 -16.16
N LEU A 9 15.64 -3.45 -15.17
CA LEU A 9 16.04 -2.04 -15.14
C LEU A 9 17.56 -1.94 -15.35
N GLN A 10 17.98 -1.06 -16.26
CA GLN A 10 19.40 -0.71 -16.37
C GLN A 10 19.87 -0.13 -15.03
N SER A 11 21.14 -0.29 -14.69
CA SER A 11 21.66 0.14 -13.39
C SER A 11 22.92 0.96 -13.55
N SER A 12 22.89 2.16 -12.97
CA SER A 12 24.06 2.96 -12.64
C SER A 12 23.98 3.37 -11.18
N THR A 13 25.07 3.89 -10.61
CA THR A 13 25.05 4.42 -9.25
C THR A 13 25.36 5.91 -9.35
N ASP A 14 24.47 6.77 -8.86
CA ASP A 14 24.75 8.19 -8.63
C ASP A 14 25.49 8.34 -7.27
N PRO A 15 26.81 8.64 -7.25
CA PRO A 15 27.57 8.64 -6.01
C PRO A 15 27.14 9.72 -5.02
N ALA A 16 26.65 10.87 -5.51
CA ALA A 16 26.24 11.98 -4.65
C ALA A 16 24.89 11.68 -3.99
N LEU A 17 23.95 11.13 -4.77
CA LEU A 17 22.68 10.62 -4.24
C LEU A 17 22.94 9.51 -3.22
N ALA A 18 23.80 8.55 -3.55
CA ALA A 18 24.14 7.44 -2.68
C ALA A 18 24.69 7.93 -1.33
N ALA A 19 25.65 8.86 -1.34
CA ALA A 19 26.24 9.40 -0.11
C ALA A 19 25.20 10.07 0.82
N ARG A 20 24.22 10.80 0.26
CA ARG A 20 23.16 11.45 1.06
C ARG A 20 22.22 10.43 1.67
N ILE A 21 21.70 9.48 0.86
CA ILE A 21 20.80 8.43 1.36
C ILE A 21 21.53 7.54 2.38
N ASP A 22 22.79 7.21 2.11
CA ASP A 22 23.60 6.39 3.00
C ASP A 22 23.83 7.05 4.36
N THR A 23 24.00 8.37 4.38
CA THR A 23 24.10 9.15 5.62
C THR A 23 22.81 9.08 6.42
N VAL A 24 21.65 9.20 5.76
CA VAL A 24 20.34 9.08 6.42
C VAL A 24 20.19 7.67 7.01
N LEU A 25 20.43 6.62 6.23
CA LEU A 25 20.31 5.23 6.66
C LEU A 25 21.22 4.91 7.85
N SER A 26 22.50 5.28 7.77
CA SER A 26 23.45 5.08 8.87
C SER A 26 22.98 5.79 10.14
N ARG A 27 22.53 7.05 10.03
CA ARG A 27 21.98 7.78 11.18
C ARG A 27 20.81 7.04 11.83
N GLN A 28 19.84 6.55 11.05
CA GLN A 28 18.69 5.83 11.60
C GLN A 28 19.08 4.57 12.36
N LEU A 29 20.02 3.80 11.80
CA LEU A 29 20.51 2.56 12.39
C LEU A 29 21.34 2.82 13.65
N ASP A 30 22.23 3.81 13.60
CA ASP A 30 23.08 4.20 14.72
C ASP A 30 22.27 4.75 15.90
N THR A 31 21.22 5.54 15.62
CA THR A 31 20.28 6.03 16.64
C THR A 31 19.20 5.01 17.00
N GLN A 32 19.28 3.78 16.46
CA GLN A 32 18.34 2.69 16.70
C GLN A 32 16.87 3.05 16.41
N ARG A 33 16.61 3.97 15.48
CA ARG A 33 15.24 4.31 15.04
C ARG A 33 14.71 3.33 13.99
N LEU A 34 15.60 2.66 13.26
CA LEU A 34 15.27 1.56 12.36
C LEU A 34 16.08 0.32 12.73
N VAL A 35 15.53 -0.86 12.46
CA VAL A 35 16.25 -2.13 12.58
C VAL A 35 16.88 -2.53 11.24
N GLY A 36 16.16 -2.37 10.14
CA GLY A 36 16.66 -2.61 8.79
C GLY A 36 15.74 -2.06 7.71
N ALA A 37 16.33 -1.82 6.53
CA ALA A 37 15.64 -1.25 5.39
C ALA A 37 16.22 -1.74 4.06
N VAL A 38 15.38 -1.75 3.02
CA VAL A 38 15.79 -1.82 1.62
C VAL A 38 15.26 -0.58 0.91
N VAL A 39 16.16 0.20 0.32
CA VAL A 39 15.85 1.44 -0.38
C VAL A 39 16.32 1.34 -1.82
N LEU A 40 15.39 1.61 -2.75
CA LEU A 40 15.64 1.64 -4.19
C LEU A 40 15.18 2.97 -4.78
N VAL A 41 15.99 3.56 -5.67
CA VAL A 41 15.64 4.76 -6.42
C VAL A 41 15.87 4.50 -7.90
N ALA A 42 14.81 4.59 -8.69
CA ALA A 42 14.89 4.64 -10.14
C ALA A 42 14.70 6.07 -10.64
N ARG A 43 15.42 6.43 -11.70
CA ARG A 43 15.24 7.66 -12.47
C ARG A 43 15.13 7.28 -13.95
N ASP A 44 14.02 7.63 -14.58
CA ASP A 44 13.74 7.35 -15.99
C ASP A 44 13.89 5.87 -16.39
N GLY A 45 13.53 4.96 -15.48
CA GLY A 45 13.63 3.51 -15.71
C GLY A 45 15.04 2.94 -15.50
N GLU A 46 15.96 3.73 -14.96
CA GLU A 46 17.29 3.31 -14.56
C GLU A 46 17.39 3.28 -13.03
N LEU A 47 17.82 2.15 -12.46
CA LEU A 47 18.06 2.01 -11.02
C LEU A 47 19.36 2.72 -10.66
N VAL A 48 19.25 3.93 -10.09
CA VAL A 48 20.35 4.86 -9.75
C VAL A 48 20.85 4.74 -8.31
N TYR A 49 20.09 4.06 -7.45
CA TYR A 49 20.49 3.70 -6.09
C TYR A 49 19.80 2.41 -5.64
N ARG A 50 20.55 1.52 -4.98
CA ARG A 50 20.02 0.35 -4.29
C ARG A 50 20.84 0.08 -3.04
N ARG A 51 20.17 -0.19 -1.92
CA ARG A 51 20.86 -0.62 -0.69
C ARG A 51 19.93 -1.39 0.22
N ALA A 52 20.45 -2.50 0.76
CA ALA A 52 19.95 -3.13 1.97
C ALA A 52 20.85 -2.72 3.16
N ALA A 53 20.23 -2.36 4.28
CA ALA A 53 20.94 -1.89 5.48
C ALA A 53 20.31 -2.45 6.75
N GLY A 54 21.13 -2.66 7.79
CA GLY A 54 20.68 -3.22 9.07
C GLY A 54 20.38 -4.72 9.03
N PHE A 55 19.40 -5.15 9.82
CA PHE A 55 19.06 -6.56 10.01
C PHE A 55 17.65 -6.88 9.54
N ALA A 56 17.49 -8.00 8.85
CA ALA A 56 16.17 -8.61 8.61
C ALA A 56 15.60 -9.19 9.92
N ASP A 57 16.47 -9.70 10.78
CA ASP A 57 16.16 -10.13 12.15
C ASP A 57 17.37 -9.81 13.04
N ARG A 58 17.20 -8.87 13.96
CA ARG A 58 18.25 -8.35 14.85
C ARG A 58 18.72 -9.39 15.85
N GLU A 59 17.80 -10.13 16.46
CA GLU A 59 18.10 -11.08 17.53
C GLU A 59 18.97 -12.25 17.02
N SER A 60 18.72 -12.72 15.80
CA SER A 60 19.54 -13.72 15.11
C SER A 60 20.74 -13.13 14.35
N ARG A 61 20.86 -11.80 14.30
CA ARG A 61 21.85 -11.06 13.51
C ARG A 61 21.81 -11.39 12.01
N THR A 62 20.62 -11.70 11.50
CA THR A 62 20.42 -11.96 10.07
C THR A 62 20.50 -10.64 9.30
N PRO A 63 21.48 -10.45 8.40
CA PRO A 63 21.61 -9.19 7.66
C PRO A 63 20.42 -8.98 6.73
N MET A 64 20.02 -7.72 6.58
CA MET A 64 19.06 -7.32 5.56
C MET A 64 19.66 -7.56 4.16
N ARG A 65 18.85 -8.02 3.21
CA ARG A 65 19.26 -8.24 1.81
C ARG A 65 18.30 -7.55 0.86
N GLU A 66 18.75 -7.24 -0.35
CA GLU A 66 17.92 -6.61 -1.39
C GLU A 66 16.71 -7.48 -1.77
N ASP A 67 16.85 -8.81 -1.61
CA ASP A 67 15.82 -9.81 -1.89
C ASP A 67 15.00 -10.21 -0.66
N THR A 68 15.14 -9.52 0.47
CA THR A 68 14.32 -9.73 1.66
C THR A 68 12.84 -9.48 1.35
N LEU A 69 11.98 -10.38 1.82
CA LEU A 69 10.53 -10.26 1.73
C LEU A 69 10.01 -9.42 2.89
N PHE A 70 9.04 -8.56 2.60
CA PHE A 70 8.35 -7.72 3.56
C PHE A 70 6.86 -8.00 3.52
N ARG A 71 6.18 -7.86 4.66
CA ARG A 71 4.73 -7.76 4.72
C ARG A 71 4.35 -6.38 4.23
N LEU A 72 3.68 -6.27 3.09
CA LEU A 72 3.52 -5.01 2.37
C LEU A 72 2.49 -4.07 2.99
N ALA A 73 1.55 -4.58 3.78
CA ALA A 73 0.41 -3.79 4.26
C ALA A 73 -0.19 -2.98 3.09
N SER A 74 -0.39 -1.68 3.28
CA SER A 74 -1.02 -0.80 2.30
C SER A 74 -0.23 -0.55 1.01
N VAL A 75 1.02 -1.02 0.90
CA VAL A 75 1.73 -1.10 -0.40
C VAL A 75 1.05 -2.09 -1.35
N THR A 76 0.17 -2.97 -0.83
CA THR A 76 -0.74 -3.82 -1.61
C THR A 76 -1.70 -2.99 -2.50
N LYS A 77 -2.18 -1.84 -2.01
CA LYS A 77 -3.26 -1.06 -2.64
C LYS A 77 -2.98 -0.63 -4.08
N PRO A 78 -1.82 -0.05 -4.44
CA PRO A 78 -1.54 0.29 -5.83
C PRO A 78 -1.53 -0.93 -6.77
N ILE A 79 -1.11 -2.12 -6.29
CA ILE A 79 -1.09 -3.35 -7.09
C ILE A 79 -2.54 -3.81 -7.39
N VAL A 80 -3.38 -3.87 -6.36
CA VAL A 80 -4.79 -4.27 -6.51
C VAL A 80 -5.58 -3.24 -7.32
N SER A 81 -5.27 -1.95 -7.16
CA SER A 81 -5.88 -0.88 -7.95
C SER A 81 -5.49 -0.97 -9.42
N ALA A 82 -4.22 -1.28 -9.74
CA ALA A 82 -3.79 -1.51 -11.11
C ALA A 82 -4.49 -2.72 -11.74
N ALA A 83 -4.74 -3.79 -10.99
CA ALA A 83 -5.51 -4.93 -11.45
C ALA A 83 -6.97 -4.57 -11.76
N ALA A 84 -7.62 -3.77 -10.91
CA ALA A 84 -8.97 -3.25 -11.18
C ALA A 84 -8.98 -2.39 -12.46
N MET A 85 -7.98 -1.53 -12.64
CA MET A 85 -7.82 -0.72 -13.85
C MET A 85 -7.55 -1.58 -15.09
N ALA A 86 -6.88 -2.73 -14.96
CA ALA A 86 -6.66 -3.64 -16.08
C ALA A 86 -7.98 -4.28 -16.53
N LEU A 87 -8.90 -4.55 -15.60
CA LEU A 87 -10.26 -4.97 -15.93
C LEU A 87 -11.07 -3.85 -16.60
N VAL A 88 -10.84 -2.58 -16.22
CA VAL A 88 -11.39 -1.41 -16.91
C VAL A 88 -10.86 -1.31 -18.34
N ALA A 89 -9.55 -1.49 -18.55
CA ALA A 89 -8.95 -1.53 -19.88
C ALA A 89 -9.56 -2.63 -20.77
N GLN A 90 -9.86 -3.79 -20.16
CA GLN A 90 -10.52 -4.91 -20.82
C GLN A 90 -12.05 -4.73 -21.00
N ARG A 91 -12.62 -3.61 -20.55
CA ARG A 91 -14.07 -3.34 -20.54
C ARG A 91 -14.90 -4.38 -19.78
N LYS A 92 -14.27 -5.10 -18.84
CA LYS A 92 -14.95 -6.04 -17.93
C LYS A 92 -15.49 -5.34 -16.70
N LEU A 93 -14.92 -4.18 -16.38
CA LEU A 93 -15.31 -3.29 -15.30
C LEU A 93 -15.41 -1.86 -15.83
N SER A 94 -16.24 -1.04 -15.20
CA SER A 94 -16.37 0.39 -15.42
C SER A 94 -16.17 1.10 -14.08
N LEU A 95 -15.50 2.25 -14.11
CA LEU A 95 -15.26 3.02 -12.88
C LEU A 95 -16.56 3.51 -12.23
N ASP A 96 -17.58 3.82 -13.03
CA ASP A 96 -18.80 4.47 -12.55
C ASP A 96 -20.01 3.52 -12.49
N GLU A 97 -19.79 2.20 -12.63
CA GLU A 97 -20.86 1.21 -12.43
C GLU A 97 -21.12 0.92 -10.96
N ASP A 98 -22.37 0.54 -10.64
CA ASP A 98 -22.77 0.06 -9.32
C ASP A 98 -22.10 -1.29 -9.04
N ILE A 99 -21.38 -1.39 -7.92
CA ILE A 99 -20.73 -2.62 -7.48
C ILE A 99 -21.72 -3.74 -7.19
N ALA A 100 -22.99 -3.41 -6.90
CA ALA A 100 -24.04 -4.39 -6.63
C ALA A 100 -24.34 -5.31 -7.82
N ARG A 101 -23.87 -4.96 -9.03
CA ARG A 101 -23.86 -5.87 -10.19
C ARG A 101 -23.07 -7.14 -9.92
N TRP A 102 -21.97 -7.03 -9.19
CA TRP A 102 -21.02 -8.11 -8.91
C TRP A 102 -21.08 -8.60 -7.47
N LEU A 103 -21.37 -7.68 -6.54
CA LEU A 103 -21.46 -7.94 -5.10
C LEU A 103 -22.86 -7.55 -4.59
N PRO A 104 -23.94 -8.24 -5.01
CA PRO A 104 -25.32 -7.83 -4.72
C PRO A 104 -25.69 -7.80 -3.24
N GLU A 105 -24.95 -8.53 -2.40
CA GLU A 105 -25.14 -8.60 -0.94
C GLU A 105 -24.38 -7.51 -0.17
N PHE A 106 -23.40 -6.84 -0.81
CA PHE A 106 -22.64 -5.76 -0.17
C PHE A 106 -23.43 -4.45 -0.23
N ARG A 107 -24.35 -4.27 0.72
CA ARG A 107 -25.30 -3.15 0.78
C ARG A 107 -25.30 -2.44 2.14
N PRO A 108 -24.17 -1.86 2.58
CA PRO A 108 -24.16 -1.05 3.79
C PRO A 108 -25.12 0.13 3.66
N ALA A 109 -25.86 0.40 4.73
CA ALA A 109 -26.82 1.50 4.78
C ALA A 109 -26.16 2.77 5.37
N LEU A 110 -26.77 3.92 5.16
CA LEU A 110 -26.49 5.13 5.94
C LEU A 110 -27.13 4.99 7.35
N PRO A 111 -26.77 5.85 8.32
CA PRO A 111 -27.37 5.83 9.66
C PRO A 111 -28.90 5.99 9.68
N ASP A 112 -29.47 6.59 8.63
CA ASP A 112 -30.92 6.74 8.43
C ASP A 112 -31.60 5.51 7.76
N GLY A 113 -30.84 4.45 7.50
CA GLY A 113 -31.32 3.19 6.91
C GLY A 113 -31.38 3.18 5.38
N ARG A 114 -31.08 4.27 4.68
CA ARG A 114 -31.03 4.28 3.21
C ARG A 114 -29.81 3.50 2.70
N VAL A 115 -29.99 2.66 1.69
CA VAL A 115 -28.90 1.95 1.01
C VAL A 115 -28.52 2.74 -0.25
N PRO A 116 -27.38 3.44 -0.28
CA PRO A 116 -26.93 4.16 -1.47
C PRO A 116 -26.30 3.21 -2.50
N THR A 117 -26.20 3.69 -3.74
CA THR A 117 -25.33 3.08 -4.75
C THR A 117 -23.87 3.40 -4.43
N ILE A 118 -23.00 2.38 -4.52
CA ILE A 118 -21.54 2.52 -4.40
C ILE A 118 -20.93 2.15 -5.75
N THR A 119 -20.04 2.99 -6.25
CA THR A 119 -19.31 2.76 -7.51
C THR A 119 -17.91 2.23 -7.29
N VAL A 120 -17.35 1.60 -8.32
CA VAL A 120 -15.95 1.14 -8.34
C VAL A 120 -14.99 2.30 -8.05
N ARG A 121 -15.21 3.47 -8.67
CA ARG A 121 -14.43 4.68 -8.47
C ARG A 121 -14.44 5.11 -7.01
N GLN A 122 -15.62 5.13 -6.37
CA GLN A 122 -15.74 5.55 -4.98
C GLN A 122 -14.94 4.65 -4.03
N LEU A 123 -14.89 3.35 -4.29
CA LEU A 123 -14.03 2.44 -3.53
C LEU A 123 -12.54 2.69 -3.79
N LEU A 124 -12.13 2.78 -5.06
CA LEU A 124 -10.73 2.98 -5.47
C LEU A 124 -10.11 4.28 -4.94
N VAL A 125 -10.96 5.27 -4.63
CA VAL A 125 -10.54 6.60 -4.17
C VAL A 125 -10.94 6.89 -2.72
N HIS A 126 -11.39 5.88 -1.97
CA HIS A 126 -11.76 5.99 -0.55
C HIS A 126 -12.85 7.04 -0.25
N THR A 127 -13.88 7.10 -1.10
CA THR A 127 -15.05 7.99 -0.92
C THR A 127 -16.36 7.21 -0.78
N ALA A 128 -16.31 5.90 -0.54
CA ALA A 128 -17.49 5.05 -0.39
C ALA A 128 -18.19 5.16 0.99
N GLY A 129 -17.64 5.91 1.94
CA GLY A 129 -18.18 6.03 3.31
C GLY A 129 -17.82 4.86 4.22
N LEU A 130 -16.93 3.96 3.79
CA LEU A 130 -16.39 2.87 4.61
C LEU A 130 -15.31 3.39 5.58
N ASP A 131 -14.91 2.54 6.51
CA ASP A 131 -13.89 2.85 7.52
C ASP A 131 -12.86 1.72 7.67
N TYR A 132 -11.98 1.86 8.65
CA TYR A 132 -11.10 0.83 9.21
C TYR A 132 -11.37 0.70 10.71
N ARG A 133 -11.22 -0.51 11.27
CA ARG A 133 -11.38 -0.71 12.71
C ARG A 133 -10.30 0.02 13.50
N PHE A 134 -9.06 0.06 13.01
CA PHE A 134 -7.98 0.78 13.68
C PHE A 134 -8.22 2.29 13.84
N ASN A 135 -9.13 2.88 13.06
CA ASN A 135 -9.54 4.30 13.15
C ASN A 135 -10.63 4.53 14.21
N GLU A 136 -11.13 3.49 14.86
CA GLU A 136 -12.10 3.67 15.94
C GLU A 136 -11.40 4.25 17.17
N THR A 137 -12.06 5.19 17.85
CA THR A 137 -11.59 5.77 19.12
C THR A 137 -12.07 4.97 20.34
N ASP A 138 -12.99 4.03 20.13
CA ASP A 138 -13.50 3.11 21.13
C ASP A 138 -13.19 1.68 20.70
N ALA A 139 -12.54 0.89 21.58
CA ALA A 139 -12.23 -0.51 21.34
C ALA A 139 -13.48 -1.39 21.13
N ASN A 140 -14.66 -0.89 21.53
CA ASN A 140 -15.96 -1.50 21.26
C ASN A 140 -16.75 -0.72 20.20
N GLY A 141 -16.08 -0.05 19.26
CA GLY A 141 -16.71 0.65 18.14
C GLY A 141 -17.53 -0.25 17.22
N PRO A 142 -18.29 0.33 16.27
CA PRO A 142 -19.12 -0.44 15.33
C PRO A 142 -18.42 -1.60 14.61
N TYR A 143 -17.21 -1.39 14.07
CA TYR A 143 -16.43 -2.40 13.36
C TYR A 143 -15.90 -3.46 14.32
N ALA A 144 -15.42 -3.06 15.51
CA ALA A 144 -15.04 -4.00 16.55
C ALA A 144 -16.21 -4.91 16.98
N ARG A 145 -17.41 -4.35 17.22
CA ARG A 145 -18.61 -5.13 17.58
C ARG A 145 -19.09 -6.06 16.48
N ALA A 146 -18.94 -5.64 15.22
CA ALA A 146 -19.24 -6.48 14.07
C ALA A 146 -18.16 -7.55 13.80
N GLY A 147 -17.01 -7.49 14.49
CA GLY A 147 -15.88 -8.39 14.30
C GLY A 147 -15.17 -8.19 12.97
N VAL A 148 -15.16 -6.96 12.43
CA VAL A 148 -14.46 -6.63 11.19
C VAL A 148 -12.94 -6.77 11.40
N SER A 149 -12.28 -7.39 10.42
CA SER A 149 -10.82 -7.50 10.33
C SER A 149 -10.28 -6.45 9.36
N ASP A 150 -9.18 -5.81 9.74
CA ASP A 150 -8.46 -4.85 8.89
C ASP A 150 -7.49 -5.52 7.90
N GLY A 151 -7.44 -6.86 7.88
CA GLY A 151 -6.59 -7.63 6.98
C GLY A 151 -5.14 -7.78 7.41
N LEU A 152 -4.81 -7.41 8.66
CA LEU A 152 -3.47 -7.51 9.26
C LEU A 152 -3.41 -8.41 10.49
N ASP A 153 -4.57 -8.81 11.02
CA ASP A 153 -4.72 -9.69 12.18
C ASP A 153 -4.79 -11.17 11.77
N GLY A 154 -4.83 -12.05 12.78
CA GLY A 154 -4.91 -13.50 12.60
C GLY A 154 -6.33 -14.03 12.38
N ALA A 155 -7.24 -13.19 11.85
CA ALA A 155 -8.66 -13.53 11.74
C ALA A 155 -8.90 -14.80 10.91
N SER A 156 -9.58 -15.78 11.50
CA SER A 156 -9.95 -17.04 10.86
C SER A 156 -11.30 -16.94 10.13
N ILE A 157 -11.40 -16.00 9.18
CA ILE A 157 -12.60 -15.74 8.39
C ILE A 157 -12.27 -15.69 6.89
N THR A 158 -13.28 -15.87 6.04
CA THR A 158 -13.15 -15.66 4.60
C THR A 158 -13.28 -14.17 4.25
N LEU A 159 -12.82 -13.77 3.05
CA LEU A 159 -13.03 -12.41 2.55
C LEU A 159 -14.53 -12.08 2.48
N ALA A 160 -15.35 -13.03 2.00
CA ALA A 160 -16.81 -12.88 1.93
C ALA A 160 -17.44 -12.64 3.31
N GLU A 161 -17.00 -13.37 4.34
CA GLU A 161 -17.48 -13.14 5.71
C GLU A 161 -17.06 -11.76 6.24
N ASN A 162 -15.83 -11.32 5.96
CA ASN A 162 -15.42 -9.97 6.36
C ASN A 162 -16.24 -8.88 5.64
N LEU A 163 -16.52 -9.06 4.35
CA LEU A 163 -17.40 -8.16 3.58
C LEU A 163 -18.81 -8.11 4.15
N ARG A 164 -19.37 -9.25 4.58
CA ARG A 164 -20.68 -9.30 5.25
C ARG A 164 -20.66 -8.49 6.56
N ARG A 165 -19.57 -8.55 7.33
CA ARG A 165 -19.41 -7.76 8.56
C ARG A 165 -19.30 -6.27 8.25
N ILE A 166 -18.48 -5.90 7.26
CA ILE A 166 -18.35 -4.50 6.81
C ILE A 166 -19.73 -3.97 6.36
N ALA A 167 -20.46 -4.73 5.54
CA ALA A 167 -21.79 -4.35 5.05
C ALA A 167 -22.85 -4.23 6.16
N SER A 168 -22.62 -4.83 7.33
CA SER A 168 -23.53 -4.74 8.49
C SER A 168 -23.38 -3.45 9.29
N VAL A 169 -22.31 -2.69 9.05
CA VAL A 169 -22.06 -1.42 9.74
C VAL A 169 -22.51 -0.25 8.86
N PRO A 170 -23.19 0.77 9.41
CA PRO A 170 -23.55 1.95 8.64
C PRO A 170 -22.35 2.70 8.06
N LEU A 171 -22.51 3.26 6.86
CA LEU A 171 -21.55 4.16 6.24
C LEU A 171 -21.39 5.44 7.07
N LEU A 172 -20.18 5.99 7.12
CA LEU A 172 -19.89 7.26 7.78
C LEU A 172 -20.55 8.46 7.09
N PHE A 173 -20.68 8.39 5.76
CA PHE A 173 -21.25 9.44 4.93
C PHE A 173 -21.75 8.86 3.60
N ALA A 174 -22.54 9.65 2.85
CA ALA A 174 -23.04 9.24 1.55
C ALA A 174 -21.88 9.07 0.54
N PRO A 175 -21.85 7.97 -0.24
CA PRO A 175 -20.79 7.75 -1.21
C PRO A 175 -20.55 8.96 -2.12
N GLY A 176 -19.28 9.36 -2.23
CA GLY A 176 -18.85 10.51 -3.00
C GLY A 176 -18.99 11.87 -2.31
N THR A 177 -19.51 11.99 -1.08
CA THR A 177 -19.62 13.32 -0.43
C THR A 177 -18.37 13.70 0.36
N SER A 178 -17.67 12.74 0.94
CA SER A 178 -16.45 12.96 1.74
C SER A 178 -15.38 11.91 1.41
N TRP A 179 -14.21 12.03 2.03
CA TRP A 179 -13.11 11.07 1.92
C TRP A 179 -12.81 10.46 3.30
N ASN A 180 -12.62 9.14 3.34
CA ASN A 180 -12.13 8.44 4.53
C ASN A 180 -11.38 7.17 4.15
N TYR A 181 -10.15 7.05 4.65
CA TYR A 181 -9.33 5.88 4.41
C TYR A 181 -9.96 4.62 5.01
N SER A 182 -10.05 3.54 4.23
CA SER A 182 -11.00 2.47 4.53
C SER A 182 -10.67 1.12 3.91
N LEU A 183 -11.42 0.09 4.32
CA LEU A 183 -11.45 -1.26 3.74
C LEU A 183 -11.96 -1.34 2.29
N SER A 184 -12.10 -0.20 1.60
CA SER A 184 -12.59 -0.14 0.22
C SER A 184 -11.79 -1.00 -0.76
N ILE A 185 -10.48 -1.15 -0.57
CA ILE A 185 -9.65 -1.96 -1.48
C ILE A 185 -9.81 -3.47 -1.24
N ASP A 186 -10.21 -3.90 -0.04
CA ASP A 186 -10.62 -5.28 0.22
C ASP A 186 -11.93 -5.61 -0.51
N VAL A 187 -12.87 -4.66 -0.57
CA VAL A 187 -14.09 -4.77 -1.40
C VAL A 187 -13.74 -4.83 -2.89
N ILE A 188 -12.77 -4.02 -3.36
CA ILE A 188 -12.25 -4.14 -4.73
C ILE A 188 -11.61 -5.51 -4.97
N GLY A 189 -10.93 -6.09 -3.98
CA GLY A 189 -10.43 -7.46 -4.06
C GLY A 189 -11.54 -8.47 -4.36
N ALA A 190 -12.63 -8.45 -3.58
CA ALA A 190 -13.78 -9.32 -3.83
C ALA A 190 -14.47 -9.05 -5.18
N LEU A 191 -14.51 -7.78 -5.61
CA LEU A 191 -15.02 -7.40 -6.92
C LEU A 191 -14.17 -8.01 -8.06
N ILE A 192 -12.85 -7.99 -7.92
CA ILE A 192 -11.93 -8.63 -8.89
C ILE A 192 -12.17 -10.14 -8.95
N GLU A 193 -12.36 -10.81 -7.80
CA GLU A 193 -12.70 -12.24 -7.76
C GLU A 193 -14.00 -12.53 -8.53
N ALA A 194 -15.05 -11.72 -8.27
CA ALA A 194 -16.34 -11.88 -8.92
C ALA A 194 -16.28 -11.65 -10.44
N VAL A 195 -15.52 -10.65 -10.90
CA VAL A 195 -15.35 -10.33 -12.32
C VAL A 195 -14.51 -11.40 -13.04
N CYS A 196 -13.46 -11.92 -12.39
CA CYS A 196 -12.54 -12.87 -13.02
C CYS A 196 -13.01 -14.32 -12.91
N GLY A 197 -13.85 -14.65 -11.91
CA GLY A 197 -14.28 -16.02 -11.62
C GLY A 197 -13.17 -16.92 -11.07
N VAL A 198 -12.12 -16.33 -10.51
CA VAL A 198 -10.97 -17.03 -9.91
C VAL A 198 -10.56 -16.36 -8.59
N PRO A 199 -9.83 -17.04 -7.69
CA PRO A 199 -9.35 -16.44 -6.44
C PRO A 199 -8.51 -15.17 -6.68
N LEU A 200 -8.54 -14.24 -5.73
CA LEU A 200 -7.92 -12.91 -5.88
C LEU A 200 -6.42 -13.03 -6.17
N ALA A 201 -5.74 -13.95 -5.48
CA ALA A 201 -4.31 -14.21 -5.70
C ALA A 201 -4.00 -14.54 -7.17
N ASP A 202 -4.82 -15.39 -7.79
CA ASP A 202 -4.63 -15.80 -9.18
C ASP A 202 -4.96 -14.67 -10.15
N ALA A 203 -6.00 -13.88 -9.85
CA ALA A 203 -6.37 -12.71 -10.65
C ALA A 203 -5.27 -11.63 -10.62
N ILE A 204 -4.76 -11.27 -9.44
CA ILE A 204 -3.67 -10.30 -9.29
C ILE A 204 -2.39 -10.79 -9.97
N ASP A 205 -2.05 -12.08 -9.82
CA ASP A 205 -0.88 -12.66 -10.50
C ASP A 205 -1.02 -12.56 -12.03
N ALA A 206 -2.17 -12.91 -12.58
CA ALA A 206 -2.41 -12.88 -14.02
C ALA A 206 -2.48 -11.45 -14.60
N LEU A 207 -3.09 -10.51 -13.88
CA LEU A 207 -3.33 -9.15 -14.36
C LEU A 207 -2.11 -8.23 -14.20
N VAL A 208 -1.28 -8.45 -13.16
CA VAL A 208 -0.21 -7.51 -12.79
C VAL A 208 1.13 -8.20 -12.60
N LEU A 209 1.23 -9.18 -11.69
CA LEU A 209 2.56 -9.64 -11.23
C LEU A 209 3.31 -10.44 -12.28
N ARG A 210 2.64 -11.42 -12.92
CA ARG A 210 3.25 -12.30 -13.91
C ARG A 210 3.65 -11.56 -15.20
N PRO A 211 2.83 -10.65 -15.77
CA PRO A 211 3.26 -9.82 -16.90
C PRO A 211 4.51 -8.98 -16.63
N LEU A 212 4.72 -8.56 -15.38
CA LEU A 212 5.86 -7.75 -14.96
C LEU A 212 7.04 -8.57 -14.41
N GLY A 213 6.87 -9.89 -14.24
CA GLY A 213 7.90 -10.75 -13.67
C GLY A 213 8.12 -10.57 -12.17
N ALA A 214 7.17 -9.98 -11.44
CA ALA A 214 7.20 -9.78 -9.99
C ALA A 214 6.91 -11.08 -9.23
N ARG A 215 7.86 -12.02 -9.24
CA ARG A 215 7.66 -13.43 -8.84
C ARG A 215 7.66 -13.68 -7.34
N ASP A 216 8.21 -12.74 -6.57
CA ASP A 216 8.37 -12.84 -5.12
C ASP A 216 7.22 -12.15 -4.36
N THR A 217 6.27 -11.58 -5.10
CA THR A 217 5.12 -10.86 -4.56
C THR A 217 3.85 -11.69 -4.64
N GLY A 218 3.01 -11.63 -3.60
CA GLY A 218 1.80 -12.43 -3.50
C GLY A 218 1.11 -12.27 -2.15
N PHE A 219 0.10 -13.09 -1.83
CA PHE A 219 -0.60 -13.04 -0.55
C PHE A 219 0.00 -13.94 0.55
N VAL A 220 0.96 -14.79 0.19
CA VAL A 220 1.64 -15.73 1.11
C VAL A 220 3.12 -15.72 0.79
N ALA A 221 3.97 -15.64 1.80
CA ALA A 221 5.42 -15.71 1.63
C ALA A 221 5.83 -17.15 1.30
N ARG A 222 6.33 -17.35 0.08
CA ARG A 222 6.77 -18.65 -0.43
C ARG A 222 8.08 -19.12 0.19
N ASP A 223 8.92 -18.17 0.63
CA ASP A 223 10.18 -18.44 1.33
C ASP A 223 10.19 -17.73 2.69
N PRO A 224 9.78 -18.42 3.77
CA PRO A 224 9.76 -17.84 5.11
C PRO A 224 11.14 -17.39 5.60
N ALA A 225 12.24 -17.98 5.09
CA ALA A 225 13.60 -17.63 5.51
C ALA A 225 14.06 -16.27 4.97
N ARG A 226 13.38 -15.75 3.94
CA ARG A 226 13.59 -14.40 3.40
C ARG A 226 12.71 -13.34 4.07
N LEU A 227 11.74 -13.72 4.91
CA LEU A 227 10.76 -12.79 5.46
C LEU A 227 11.35 -12.00 6.63
N ALA A 228 11.38 -10.66 6.51
CA ALA A 228 11.84 -9.79 7.58
C ALA A 228 10.98 -9.94 8.85
N THR A 229 11.64 -9.95 10.01
CA THR A 229 11.00 -9.86 11.31
C THR A 229 10.51 -8.42 11.52
N PRO A 230 9.21 -8.18 11.79
CA PRO A 230 8.69 -6.84 12.05
C PRO A 230 9.01 -6.38 13.48
N TYR A 231 9.29 -5.08 13.62
CA TYR A 231 9.60 -4.41 14.88
C TYR A 231 8.73 -3.18 15.07
N VAL A 232 8.38 -2.87 16.31
CA VAL A 232 7.62 -1.68 16.70
C VAL A 232 8.59 -0.67 17.32
N ASN A 233 8.47 0.60 16.95
CA ASN A 233 9.18 1.72 17.54
C ASN A 233 8.94 1.70 19.06
N ASP A 234 10.03 1.71 19.82
CA ASP A 234 9.98 1.69 21.28
C ASP A 234 11.27 2.31 21.86
N THR A 235 11.27 2.60 23.16
CA THR A 235 12.38 3.21 23.89
C THR A 235 13.02 2.20 24.84
N PRO A 236 14.35 2.01 24.83
CA PRO A 236 15.36 2.80 24.11
C PRO A 236 15.56 2.41 22.64
N GLN A 237 14.97 1.30 22.19
CA GLN A 237 15.10 0.79 20.83
C GLN A 237 13.85 -0.03 20.46
N PRO A 238 13.58 -0.26 19.16
CA PRO A 238 12.43 -1.04 18.71
C PRO A 238 12.38 -2.44 19.31
N HIS A 239 11.21 -2.89 19.76
CA HIS A 239 10.97 -4.28 20.16
C HIS A 239 10.41 -5.10 19.00
N ARG A 240 10.59 -6.42 19.06
CA ARG A 240 10.03 -7.34 18.06
C ARG A 240 8.51 -7.37 18.21
N LEU A 241 7.79 -7.14 17.12
CA LEU A 241 6.32 -7.16 17.10
C LEU A 241 5.82 -8.56 17.49
N ALA A 242 4.98 -8.63 18.51
CA ALA A 242 4.37 -9.87 18.97
C ALA A 242 3.12 -10.23 18.16
N GLU A 243 2.75 -11.51 18.20
CA GLU A 243 1.50 -11.98 17.61
C GLU A 243 0.29 -11.40 18.38
N ASN A 244 -0.67 -10.85 17.65
CA ASN A 244 -1.85 -10.14 18.15
C ASN A 244 -1.55 -8.86 18.95
N GLU A 245 -0.34 -8.32 18.84
CA GLU A 245 -0.03 -7.02 19.42
C GLU A 245 -0.83 -5.94 18.69
N THR A 246 -1.43 -5.02 19.46
CA THR A 246 -2.17 -3.88 18.91
C THR A 246 -1.37 -2.60 19.14
N VAL A 247 -1.05 -1.90 18.05
CA VAL A 247 -0.20 -0.71 18.08
C VAL A 247 -0.95 0.48 17.48
N PRO A 248 -1.25 1.54 18.25
CA PRO A 248 -1.89 2.75 17.75
C PRO A 248 -0.98 3.49 16.77
N ILE A 249 -1.53 3.90 15.62
CA ILE A 249 -0.80 4.73 14.63
C ILE A 249 -0.66 6.15 15.20
N ASP A 250 -1.77 6.69 15.68
CA ASP A 250 -1.87 8.01 16.31
C ASP A 250 -2.52 7.88 17.69
N GLU A 251 -2.20 8.81 18.58
CA GLU A 251 -2.79 8.84 19.92
C GLU A 251 -4.32 9.01 19.85
N GLY A 252 -5.04 8.27 20.69
CA GLY A 252 -6.50 8.36 20.79
C GLY A 252 -7.29 7.39 19.90
N PHE A 253 -6.61 6.63 19.04
CA PHE A 253 -7.21 5.54 18.25
C PHE A 253 -6.87 4.17 18.85
N VAL A 254 -7.71 3.18 18.56
CA VAL A 254 -7.53 1.79 19.02
C VAL A 254 -6.24 1.19 18.47
N GLY A 255 -5.91 1.49 17.21
CA GLY A 255 -4.71 0.98 16.56
C GLY A 255 -4.89 -0.33 15.82
N VAL A 256 -3.80 -0.76 15.18
CA VAL A 256 -3.79 -1.92 14.31
C VAL A 256 -3.40 -3.15 15.12
N THR A 257 -4.23 -4.19 15.09
CA THR A 257 -3.87 -5.52 15.59
C THR A 257 -3.09 -6.29 14.53
N TYR A 258 -1.89 -6.74 14.88
CA TYR A 258 -0.98 -7.41 13.95
C TYR A 258 -0.86 -8.90 14.21
N SER A 259 -0.85 -9.67 13.13
CA SER A 259 -0.44 -11.06 13.10
C SER A 259 0.75 -11.21 12.15
N PRO A 260 2.00 -11.16 12.64
CA PRO A 260 3.15 -11.50 11.82
C PRO A 260 3.01 -12.87 11.16
N SER A 261 2.40 -13.85 11.82
CA SER A 261 2.22 -15.20 11.28
C SER A 261 1.28 -15.27 10.07
N ARG A 262 0.38 -14.29 9.89
CA ARG A 262 -0.56 -14.19 8.76
C ARG A 262 0.10 -14.35 7.41
N ALA A 263 1.28 -13.76 7.23
CA ALA A 263 2.04 -13.80 5.97
C ALA A 263 2.47 -15.22 5.54
N LEU A 264 2.42 -16.18 6.46
CA LEU A 264 2.78 -17.59 6.25
C LEU A 264 1.54 -18.49 6.15
N ASN A 265 0.35 -17.96 6.44
CA ASN A 265 -0.89 -18.72 6.49
C ASN A 265 -1.59 -18.71 5.11
N ALA A 266 -1.53 -19.83 4.40
CA ALA A 266 -2.21 -20.00 3.11
C ALA A 266 -3.74 -19.97 3.19
N HIS A 267 -4.31 -20.06 4.39
CA HIS A 267 -5.76 -19.95 4.62
C HIS A 267 -6.20 -18.56 5.06
N ALA A 268 -5.27 -17.62 5.29
CA ALA A 268 -5.64 -16.22 5.52
C ALA A 268 -6.31 -15.67 4.24
N PHE A 269 -7.44 -15.00 4.39
CA PHE A 269 -8.13 -14.43 3.22
C PHE A 269 -7.24 -13.40 2.52
N PRO A 270 -7.32 -13.26 1.18
CA PRO A 270 -6.48 -12.30 0.46
C PRO A 270 -7.01 -10.87 0.67
N SER A 271 -6.44 -10.14 1.64
CA SER A 271 -6.81 -8.76 1.90
C SER A 271 -6.27 -7.84 0.80
N GLY A 272 -7.15 -7.31 -0.04
CA GLY A 272 -6.77 -6.40 -1.12
C GLY A 272 -6.18 -5.06 -0.61
N GLY A 273 -6.50 -4.68 0.63
CA GLY A 273 -5.97 -3.47 1.25
C GLY A 273 -4.61 -3.66 1.92
N ALA A 274 -4.29 -4.84 2.44
CA ALA A 274 -3.15 -4.99 3.34
C ALA A 274 -2.40 -6.33 3.27
N GLY A 275 -2.91 -7.31 2.53
CA GLY A 275 -2.57 -8.72 2.74
C GLY A 275 -1.35 -9.25 1.99
N MET A 276 -0.69 -8.46 1.12
CA MET A 276 0.42 -8.98 0.31
C MET A 276 1.75 -8.98 1.06
N VAL A 277 2.66 -9.79 0.54
CA VAL A 277 4.10 -9.82 0.82
C VAL A 277 4.85 -9.58 -0.49
N GLY A 278 6.09 -9.09 -0.42
CA GLY A 278 6.92 -8.88 -1.61
C GLY A 278 8.29 -8.30 -1.32
N THR A 279 9.10 -8.13 -2.36
CA THR A 279 10.42 -7.48 -2.27
C THR A 279 10.33 -6.01 -2.67
N ALA A 280 11.33 -5.20 -2.29
CA ALA A 280 11.43 -3.83 -2.76
C ALA A 280 11.55 -3.76 -4.30
N GLY A 281 12.24 -4.73 -4.91
CA GLY A 281 12.43 -4.80 -6.36
C GLY A 281 11.13 -5.04 -7.13
N ASP A 282 10.27 -5.94 -6.64
CA ASP A 282 8.96 -6.18 -7.27
C ASP A 282 8.04 -4.95 -7.13
N VAL A 283 8.02 -4.32 -5.95
CA VAL A 283 7.26 -3.08 -5.72
C VAL A 283 7.75 -1.96 -6.65
N LEU A 284 9.07 -1.78 -6.77
CA LEU A 284 9.67 -0.82 -7.68
C LEU A 284 9.25 -1.10 -9.13
N THR A 285 9.28 -2.36 -9.55
CA THR A 285 8.90 -2.77 -10.91
C THR A 285 7.46 -2.38 -11.23
N VAL A 286 6.51 -2.62 -10.31
CA VAL A 286 5.12 -2.22 -10.50
C VAL A 286 5.00 -0.69 -10.59
N LEU A 287 5.57 0.04 -9.63
CA LEU A 287 5.45 1.49 -9.56
C LEU A 287 6.14 2.21 -10.74
N ASP A 288 7.32 1.75 -11.16
CA ASP A 288 8.04 2.33 -12.30
C ASP A 288 7.36 1.99 -13.64
N THR A 289 6.77 0.79 -13.76
CA THR A 289 5.90 0.46 -14.91
C THR A 289 4.74 1.44 -15.02
N LEU A 290 4.06 1.73 -13.90
CA LEU A 290 2.98 2.73 -13.87
C LEU A 290 3.53 4.13 -14.19
N ARG A 291 4.66 4.54 -13.60
CA ARG A 291 5.30 5.84 -13.92
C ARG A 291 5.51 6.01 -15.44
N ALA A 292 5.97 4.95 -16.10
CA ALA A 292 6.28 4.90 -17.53
C ALA A 292 5.06 4.74 -18.45
N GLY A 293 3.83 4.75 -17.91
CA GLY A 293 2.60 4.68 -18.71
C GLY A 293 1.95 3.30 -18.78
N GLY A 294 2.29 2.38 -17.87
CA GLY A 294 1.52 1.14 -17.64
C GLY A 294 2.02 -0.09 -18.40
N GLY A 295 2.97 0.07 -19.32
CA GLY A 295 3.62 -1.05 -20.01
C GLY A 295 2.62 -2.03 -20.63
N THR A 296 2.72 -3.31 -20.26
CA THR A 296 1.83 -4.38 -20.75
C THR A 296 0.55 -4.54 -19.93
N ILE A 297 0.46 -3.90 -18.76
CA ILE A 297 -0.67 -4.10 -17.82
C ILE A 297 -1.77 -3.06 -18.03
N LEU A 298 -1.43 -1.84 -18.47
CA LEU A 298 -2.37 -0.73 -18.64
C LEU A 298 -1.96 0.18 -19.82
N PRO A 299 -2.94 0.73 -20.56
CA PRO A 299 -2.68 1.84 -21.48
C PRO A 299 -2.38 3.13 -20.71
N ALA A 300 -1.57 4.02 -21.30
CA ALA A 300 -1.08 5.23 -20.65
C ALA A 300 -2.21 6.17 -20.19
N GLU A 301 -3.31 6.23 -20.94
CA GLU A 301 -4.46 7.10 -20.59
C GLU A 301 -5.13 6.66 -19.29
N LEU A 302 -5.16 5.35 -19.01
CA LEU A 302 -5.71 4.85 -17.74
C LEU A 302 -4.75 5.05 -16.57
N VAL A 303 -3.45 5.03 -16.82
CA VAL A 303 -2.45 5.43 -15.82
C VAL A 303 -2.57 6.92 -15.51
N ASP A 304 -2.78 7.77 -16.51
CA ASP A 304 -3.03 9.20 -16.29
C ASP A 304 -4.32 9.42 -15.49
N GLU A 305 -5.36 8.63 -15.73
CA GLU A 305 -6.59 8.65 -14.91
C GLU A 305 -6.34 8.19 -13.47
N MET A 306 -5.44 7.23 -13.23
CA MET A 306 -5.03 6.85 -11.88
C MET A 306 -4.33 8.02 -11.15
N GLY A 307 -3.48 8.74 -11.87
CA GLY A 307 -2.72 9.89 -11.37
C GLY A 307 -3.50 11.19 -11.24
N ARG A 308 -4.73 11.26 -11.76
CA ARG A 308 -5.59 12.44 -11.64
C ARG A 308 -6.17 12.53 -10.23
N VAL A 309 -6.29 13.75 -9.70
CA VAL A 309 -7.03 13.98 -8.46
C VAL A 309 -8.52 13.68 -8.69
N GLN A 310 -9.03 12.67 -7.97
CA GLN A 310 -10.41 12.19 -8.06
C GLN A 310 -11.30 12.81 -6.96
N THR A 311 -10.70 13.34 -5.90
CA THR A 311 -11.41 13.84 -4.72
C THR A 311 -11.94 15.26 -4.87
N GLY A 312 -11.67 15.95 -5.99
CA GLY A 312 -12.00 17.37 -6.15
C GLY A 312 -11.43 18.20 -5.00
N ASP A 313 -12.20 19.14 -4.46
CA ASP A 313 -11.78 20.01 -3.36
C ASP A 313 -11.99 19.39 -1.96
N ARG A 314 -12.36 18.12 -1.87
CA ARG A 314 -12.54 17.45 -0.57
C ARG A 314 -11.24 17.49 0.23
N GLU A 315 -11.38 17.76 1.51
CA GLU A 315 -10.29 17.69 2.48
C GLU A 315 -9.91 16.23 2.69
N LEU A 316 -8.60 15.98 2.73
CA LEU A 316 -8.02 14.73 3.18
C LEU A 316 -7.37 15.05 4.53
N PRO A 317 -7.98 14.66 5.66
CA PRO A 317 -7.36 14.81 6.96
C PRO A 317 -5.94 14.24 6.94
N ASP A 318 -5.01 14.94 7.59
CA ASP A 318 -3.60 14.53 7.76
C ASP A 318 -2.75 14.48 6.48
N LEU A 319 -3.29 14.91 5.34
CA LEU A 319 -2.58 14.99 4.06
C LEU A 319 -2.68 16.39 3.44
N PRO A 320 -2.10 17.43 4.10
CA PRO A 320 -2.17 18.80 3.61
C PRO A 320 -1.55 18.92 2.21
N GLY A 321 -2.22 19.66 1.33
CA GLY A 321 -1.76 19.85 -0.06
C GLY A 321 -1.89 18.61 -0.96
N ALA A 322 -2.47 17.50 -0.49
CA ALA A 322 -2.69 16.30 -1.32
C ALA A 322 -4.17 16.13 -1.69
N GLY A 323 -4.43 15.51 -2.83
CA GLY A 323 -5.70 14.88 -3.16
C GLY A 323 -5.53 13.37 -3.22
N PHE A 324 -6.57 12.64 -3.61
CA PHE A 324 -6.48 11.19 -3.81
C PHE A 324 -6.73 10.81 -5.28
N GLY A 325 -5.86 9.95 -5.82
CA GLY A 325 -6.00 9.30 -7.11
C GLY A 325 -6.55 7.88 -6.96
N ILE A 326 -6.31 7.01 -7.93
CA ILE A 326 -6.70 5.59 -7.84
C ILE A 326 -5.56 4.80 -7.22
N GLY A 327 -5.72 4.44 -5.94
CA GLY A 327 -4.78 3.61 -5.18
C GLY A 327 -3.69 4.36 -4.38
N PHE A 328 -3.58 5.69 -4.52
CA PHE A 328 -2.56 6.50 -3.86
C PHE A 328 -2.95 7.99 -3.75
N SER A 329 -2.26 8.73 -2.89
CA SER A 329 -2.40 10.19 -2.84
C SER A 329 -1.66 10.86 -3.99
N VAL A 330 -2.13 12.04 -4.39
CA VAL A 330 -1.55 12.85 -5.48
C VAL A 330 -1.29 14.26 -4.95
N LEU A 331 -0.04 14.71 -5.01
CA LEU A 331 0.35 16.03 -4.53
C LEU A 331 -0.27 17.15 -5.38
N ARG A 332 -1.00 18.07 -4.76
CA ARG A 332 -1.61 19.25 -5.39
C ARG A 332 -0.83 20.52 -5.12
N ASP A 333 -0.46 20.73 -3.86
CA ASP A 333 0.22 21.94 -3.38
C ASP A 333 1.45 21.54 -2.55
N PRO A 334 2.64 21.56 -3.17
CA PRO A 334 3.91 21.28 -2.48
C PRO A 334 4.20 22.23 -1.32
N ARG A 335 3.69 23.48 -1.34
CA ARG A 335 3.91 24.44 -0.25
C ARG A 335 3.07 24.06 0.96
N ALA A 336 1.78 23.78 0.75
CA ALA A 336 0.92 23.30 1.82
C ALA A 336 1.41 21.96 2.42
N ALA A 337 1.98 21.08 1.57
CA ALA A 337 2.55 19.81 1.99
C ALA A 337 3.96 19.89 2.58
N ALA A 338 4.60 21.07 2.59
CA ALA A 338 6.02 21.25 2.95
C ALA A 338 6.93 20.20 2.26
N SER A 339 6.77 20.03 0.95
CA SER A 339 7.44 18.99 0.17
C SER A 339 8.27 19.57 -0.99
N PRO A 340 9.48 19.05 -1.26
CA PRO A 340 10.28 19.40 -2.44
C PRO A 340 9.81 18.71 -3.73
N GLU A 341 8.87 17.79 -3.62
CA GLU A 341 8.32 17.01 -4.73
C GLU A 341 7.52 17.87 -5.71
N SER A 342 7.44 17.40 -6.95
CA SER A 342 6.66 18.08 -7.98
C SER A 342 5.16 17.86 -7.82
N VAL A 343 4.34 18.84 -8.24
CA VAL A 343 2.89 18.67 -8.37
C VAL A 343 2.58 17.42 -9.21
N GLY A 344 1.61 16.63 -8.77
CA GLY A 344 1.24 15.36 -9.41
C GLY A 344 2.01 14.15 -8.88
N THR A 345 2.94 14.32 -7.93
CA THR A 345 3.66 13.20 -7.31
C THR A 345 2.69 12.24 -6.62
N TRP A 346 2.85 10.96 -6.88
CA TRP A 346 2.08 9.88 -6.26
C TRP A 346 2.77 9.41 -4.99
N ARG A 347 2.01 9.13 -3.94
CA ARG A 347 2.57 8.65 -2.67
C ARG A 347 1.63 7.67 -1.98
N TRP A 348 2.20 6.68 -1.33
CA TRP A 348 1.54 5.97 -0.26
C TRP A 348 2.57 5.32 0.68
N GLY A 349 2.11 4.43 1.55
CA GLY A 349 2.97 3.69 2.46
C GLY A 349 2.35 2.38 2.91
N GLY A 350 2.88 1.84 4.00
CA GLY A 350 2.37 0.63 4.62
C GLY A 350 2.71 0.59 6.10
N VAL A 351 1.72 0.18 6.91
CA VAL A 351 1.81 0.23 8.37
C VAL A 351 2.92 -0.64 8.95
N TYR A 352 3.46 -1.62 8.21
CA TYR A 352 4.68 -2.35 8.58
C TYR A 352 5.99 -1.53 8.51
N GLY A 353 5.91 -0.24 8.15
CA GLY A 353 7.06 0.68 8.09
C GLY A 353 7.52 0.96 6.66
N HIS A 354 6.59 1.20 5.73
CA HIS A 354 6.94 1.41 4.31
C HIS A 354 6.52 2.78 3.82
N SER A 355 7.32 3.34 2.91
CA SER A 355 7.01 4.55 2.18
C SER A 355 7.51 4.43 0.74
N TRP A 356 6.75 4.99 -0.20
CA TRP A 356 7.14 5.10 -1.59
C TRP A 356 6.56 6.36 -2.22
N PHE A 357 7.22 6.87 -3.24
CA PHE A 357 6.67 7.94 -4.07
C PHE A 357 7.11 7.83 -5.53
N VAL A 358 6.31 8.40 -6.42
CA VAL A 358 6.58 8.50 -7.86
C VAL A 358 6.42 9.95 -8.29
N ASP A 359 7.52 10.62 -8.61
CA ASP A 359 7.51 11.96 -9.21
C ASP A 359 7.75 11.82 -10.72
N ARG A 360 6.64 11.78 -11.47
CA ARG A 360 6.67 11.66 -12.94
C ARG A 360 7.35 12.84 -13.62
N ALA A 361 7.26 14.05 -13.07
CA ALA A 361 7.86 15.24 -13.65
C ALA A 361 9.40 15.19 -13.59
N ARG A 362 9.95 14.45 -12.62
CA ARG A 362 11.39 14.21 -12.47
C ARG A 362 11.85 12.80 -12.87
N GLY A 363 10.94 11.98 -13.42
CA GLY A 363 11.24 10.60 -13.77
C GLY A 363 11.55 9.69 -12.58
N LEU A 364 11.23 10.08 -11.34
CA LEU A 364 11.65 9.37 -10.14
C LEU A 364 10.61 8.34 -9.67
N THR A 365 11.10 7.17 -9.27
CA THR A 365 10.36 6.20 -8.45
C THR A 365 11.24 5.80 -7.27
N VAL A 366 10.74 5.99 -6.05
CA VAL A 366 11.46 5.67 -4.81
C VAL A 366 10.65 4.68 -3.99
N VAL A 367 11.30 3.60 -3.57
CA VAL A 367 10.73 2.56 -2.70
C VAL A 367 11.62 2.40 -1.47
N SER A 368 11.01 2.50 -0.30
CA SER A 368 11.65 2.27 1.00
C SER A 368 10.81 1.29 1.79
N LEU A 369 11.27 0.03 1.86
CA LEU A 369 10.66 -0.99 2.70
C LEU A 369 11.51 -1.17 3.95
N THR A 370 10.92 -1.00 5.12
CA THR A 370 11.60 -1.25 6.40
C THR A 370 10.92 -2.37 7.16
N ASN A 371 11.53 -2.81 8.25
CA ASN A 371 10.88 -3.71 9.19
C ASN A 371 10.55 -3.02 10.52
N THR A 372 10.36 -1.69 10.53
CA THR A 372 10.13 -0.91 11.75
C THR A 372 8.91 0.01 11.64
N LEU A 373 7.86 -0.32 12.41
CA LEU A 373 6.61 0.43 12.55
C LEU A 373 6.80 1.58 13.54
N TYR A 374 6.32 2.81 13.37
CA TYR A 374 5.86 3.44 12.14
C TYR A 374 6.94 4.37 11.56
N GLU A 375 8.19 4.30 12.05
CA GLU A 375 9.29 5.16 11.60
C GLU A 375 9.47 5.08 10.08
N GLY A 376 9.33 3.88 9.50
CA GLY A 376 9.42 3.67 8.05
C GLY A 376 8.22 4.17 7.22
N MET A 377 7.09 4.49 7.87
CA MET A 377 5.84 4.89 7.21
C MET A 377 5.57 6.40 7.31
N ASN A 378 5.60 6.95 8.53
CA ASN A 378 5.27 8.35 8.81
C ASN A 378 6.25 9.01 9.80
N GLY A 379 7.32 8.31 10.20
CA GLY A 379 8.37 8.89 11.03
C GLY A 379 9.29 9.83 10.26
N GLN A 380 10.17 10.49 11.01
CA GLN A 380 11.10 11.49 10.49
C GLN A 380 12.06 10.90 9.43
N TYR A 381 12.38 9.59 9.50
CA TYR A 381 13.12 8.89 8.45
C TYR A 381 12.53 9.10 7.04
N THR A 382 11.20 9.11 6.90
CA THR A 382 10.56 9.26 5.59
C THR A 382 10.79 10.64 4.98
N LEU A 383 10.81 11.68 5.82
CA LEU A 383 11.15 13.05 5.42
C LEU A 383 12.64 13.17 5.10
N ASP A 384 13.50 12.63 5.97
CA ASP A 384 14.95 12.64 5.77
C ASP A 384 15.35 11.96 4.46
N LEU A 385 14.74 10.80 4.15
CA LEU A 385 14.98 10.07 2.91
C LEU A 385 14.50 10.85 1.69
N ARG A 386 13.29 11.41 1.74
CA ARG A 386 12.76 12.28 0.67
C ARG A 386 13.73 13.43 0.41
N ASP A 387 14.13 14.16 1.45
CA ASP A 387 14.97 15.34 1.29
C ASP A 387 16.37 14.97 0.75
N ALA A 388 16.92 13.83 1.17
CA ALA A 388 18.15 13.29 0.60
C ALA A 388 18.03 12.95 -0.90
N VAL A 389 16.88 12.44 -1.37
CA VAL A 389 16.63 12.18 -2.80
C VAL A 389 16.63 13.49 -3.61
N TYR A 390 16.03 14.55 -3.05
CA TYR A 390 15.89 15.85 -3.72
C TYR A 390 17.08 16.80 -3.52
N ASP A 391 18.03 16.46 -2.65
CA ASP A 391 19.06 17.40 -2.16
C ASP A 391 18.43 18.66 -1.54
N ALA A 392 17.29 18.48 -0.86
CA ALA A 392 16.61 19.52 -0.11
C ALA A 392 17.25 19.65 1.29
N ARG A 393 17.36 20.88 1.80
CA ARG A 393 17.95 21.20 3.10
C ARG A 393 16.91 21.69 4.09
#